data_AF-A0A355WLS7-F1
#
_entry.id   AF-A0A355WLS7-F1
#
_cell.length_a   1.000
_cell.length_b   1.000
_cell.length_c   1.000
_cell.angle_alpha   90.00
_cell.angle_beta   90.00
_cell.angle_gamma   90.00
#
_symmetry.space_group_name_H-M   'P 1'
#
loop_
_entity.id
_entity.type
_entity.pdbx_description
1 polymer ?
#
loop_
_entity_poly.entity_id
_entity_poly.type
_entity_poly.pdbx_seq_one_letter_code
_entity_poly.pdbx_strand_id
1 'polypeptide(L)'
;METEAMVFADYVDGETARVRRVKVSVQPASQGSVVRIEPTEGALVDWPIDDVRRIPDQAAKDAVVYGLTGDHPARLIVKDARLNAELSAACPDLKRRHKDPNLLKRLMILSTASVASVALIVFVLVPIMADQLATMLPAEGEQALGDSSIEQIRLALDNSKATGLKDCRS
;
A
#
# COMPACT_ATOMS: atom_id res chain seq x y z
N MET A 1 -45.81 -23.46 -0.41
CA MET A 1 -45.52 -22.02 -0.27
C MET A 1 -44.47 -21.94 0.83
N GLU A 2 -43.20 -22.12 0.45
CA GLU A 2 -42.09 -22.16 1.40
C GLU A 2 -41.91 -20.75 1.99
N THR A 3 -41.95 -20.68 3.32
CA THR A 3 -41.72 -19.45 4.07
C THR A 3 -40.25 -19.09 3.91
N GLU A 4 -39.93 -18.35 2.84
CA GLU A 4 -38.64 -17.66 2.69
C GLU A 4 -38.45 -16.85 3.97
N ALA A 5 -37.49 -17.26 4.80
CA ALA A 5 -37.30 -16.70 6.13
C ALA A 5 -36.97 -15.22 5.96
N MET A 6 -37.97 -14.37 6.19
CA MET A 6 -37.84 -12.93 6.05
C MET A 6 -37.01 -12.43 7.22
N VAL A 7 -35.69 -12.31 7.04
CA VAL A 7 -34.80 -11.82 8.09
C VAL A 7 -34.31 -10.42 7.72
N PHE A 8 -34.17 -9.58 8.74
CA PHE A 8 -33.78 -8.19 8.57
C PHE A 8 -32.31 -7.98 8.91
N ALA A 9 -31.66 -7.11 8.13
CA ALA A 9 -30.29 -6.68 8.32
C ALA A 9 -30.17 -5.16 8.16
N ASP A 10 -29.01 -4.62 8.47
CA ASP A 10 -28.71 -3.20 8.32
C ASP A 10 -27.82 -3.03 7.07
N TYR A 11 -28.22 -2.20 6.11
CA TYR A 11 -27.51 -1.98 4.84
C TYR A 11 -26.96 -0.55 4.77
N VAL A 12 -25.78 -0.43 4.18
CA VAL A 12 -25.11 0.84 3.89
C VAL A 12 -24.75 0.83 2.41
N ASP A 13 -25.18 1.85 1.66
CA ASP A 13 -24.88 1.97 0.23
C ASP A 13 -23.45 2.46 -0.01
N GLY A 14 -22.88 3.20 0.94
CA GLY A 14 -21.53 3.75 0.89
C GLY A 14 -21.41 5.03 0.05
N GLU A 15 -22.51 5.47 -0.56
CA GLU A 15 -22.68 6.81 -1.11
C GLU A 15 -23.23 7.78 -0.05
N THR A 16 -24.08 7.25 0.83
CA THR A 16 -24.66 7.97 1.96
C THR A 16 -24.20 7.33 3.26
N ALA A 17 -23.85 8.14 4.26
CA ALA A 17 -23.52 7.66 5.61
C ALA A 17 -24.77 7.23 6.40
N ARG A 18 -25.78 6.65 5.74
CA ARG A 18 -27.06 6.25 6.33
C ARG A 18 -27.18 4.74 6.37
N VAL A 19 -27.36 4.21 7.57
CA VAL A 19 -27.72 2.81 7.79
C VAL A 19 -29.22 2.65 7.56
N ARG A 20 -29.62 1.73 6.69
CA ARG A 20 -31.03 1.43 6.38
C ARG A 20 -31.37 0.02 6.78
N ARG A 21 -32.50 -0.18 7.46
CA ARG A 21 -33.01 -1.52 7.73
C ARG A 21 -33.52 -2.11 6.42
N VAL A 22 -33.00 -3.27 6.06
CA VAL A 22 -33.36 -3.98 4.82
C VAL A 22 -33.84 -5.38 5.15
N LYS A 23 -34.72 -5.89 4.31
CA LYS A 23 -35.07 -7.30 4.30
C LYS A 23 -34.09 -8.03 3.39
N VAL A 24 -33.60 -9.16 3.85
CA VAL A 24 -32.62 -9.97 3.11
C VAL A 24 -33.19 -11.35 2.90
N SER A 25 -33.08 -11.85 1.69
CA SER A 25 -33.36 -13.25 1.37
C SER A 25 -32.44 -13.78 0.28
N VAL A 26 -32.27 -15.10 0.27
CA VAL A 26 -31.50 -15.77 -0.78
C VAL A 26 -32.49 -16.31 -1.80
N GLN A 27 -32.39 -15.84 -3.04
CA GLN A 27 -33.27 -16.28 -4.12
C GLN A 27 -32.48 -16.95 -5.25
N PRO A 28 -33.04 -17.99 -5.89
CA PRO A 28 -32.45 -18.55 -7.10
C PRO A 28 -32.55 -17.52 -8.24
N ALA A 29 -31.48 -17.39 -9.01
CA ALA A 29 -31.39 -16.55 -10.19
C ALA A 29 -31.06 -17.40 -11.43
N SER A 30 -31.15 -16.78 -12.62
CA SER A 30 -30.84 -17.47 -13.89
C SER A 30 -29.41 -17.99 -13.99
N GLN A 31 -28.48 -17.43 -13.21
CA GLN A 31 -27.08 -17.86 -13.12
C GLN A 31 -26.66 -18.06 -11.65
N GLY A 32 -27.25 -19.05 -10.97
CA GLY A 32 -26.91 -19.39 -9.58
C GLY A 32 -27.91 -18.82 -8.57
N SER A 33 -27.41 -18.30 -7.44
CA SER A 33 -28.24 -17.68 -6.40
C SER A 33 -27.81 -16.24 -6.16
N VAL A 34 -28.76 -15.40 -5.77
CA VAL A 34 -28.52 -14.01 -5.39
C VAL A 34 -29.01 -13.76 -3.97
N VAL A 35 -28.29 -12.92 -3.24
CA VAL A 35 -28.75 -12.32 -1.99
C VAL A 35 -29.53 -11.07 -2.35
N ARG A 36 -30.85 -11.16 -2.25
CA ARG A 36 -31.78 -10.07 -2.52
C ARG A 36 -31.90 -9.18 -1.30
N ILE A 37 -31.63 -7.90 -1.49
CA ILE A 37 -31.68 -6.86 -0.48
C ILE A 37 -32.83 -5.93 -0.85
N GLU A 38 -33.91 -5.99 -0.08
CA GLU A 38 -35.11 -5.21 -0.28
C GLU A 38 -35.19 -4.11 0.81
N PRO A 39 -34.82 -2.85 0.49
CA PRO A 39 -35.01 -1.75 1.41
C PRO A 39 -36.49 -1.36 1.51
N THR A 40 -36.91 -0.84 2.67
CA THR A 40 -38.28 -0.30 2.86
C THR A 40 -38.57 0.87 1.91
N GLU A 41 -37.55 1.65 1.58
CA GLU A 41 -37.61 2.74 0.61
C GLU A 41 -36.36 2.70 -0.26
N GLY A 42 -36.53 2.57 -1.58
CA GLY A 42 -35.45 2.57 -2.56
C GLY A 42 -35.57 1.46 -3.60
N ALA A 43 -34.51 1.33 -4.41
CA ALA A 43 -34.40 0.26 -5.38
C ALA A 43 -33.98 -1.05 -4.71
N LEU A 44 -34.51 -2.15 -5.22
CA LEU A 44 -34.09 -3.49 -4.84
C LEU A 44 -32.67 -3.76 -5.35
N VAL A 45 -31.84 -4.37 -4.51
CA VAL A 45 -30.43 -4.64 -4.81
C VAL A 45 -30.18 -6.14 -4.72
N ASP A 46 -29.72 -6.74 -5.81
CA ASP A 46 -29.36 -8.16 -5.85
C ASP A 46 -27.84 -8.31 -5.84
N TRP A 47 -27.32 -9.07 -4.88
CA TRP A 47 -25.90 -9.40 -4.77
C TRP A 47 -25.65 -10.85 -5.24
N PRO A 48 -24.81 -11.09 -6.26
CA PRO A 48 -24.45 -12.43 -6.67
C PRO A 48 -23.75 -13.17 -5.53
N ILE A 49 -24.18 -14.39 -5.22
CA ILE A 49 -23.68 -15.13 -4.05
C ILE A 49 -22.18 -15.43 -4.16
N ASP A 50 -21.68 -15.58 -5.39
CA ASP A 50 -20.28 -15.77 -5.72
C ASP A 50 -19.41 -14.54 -5.46
N ASP A 51 -20.01 -13.34 -5.39
CA ASP A 51 -19.33 -12.08 -5.12
C ASP A 51 -19.45 -11.63 -3.66
N VAL A 52 -20.35 -12.22 -2.88
CA VAL A 52 -20.51 -11.91 -1.44
C VAL A 52 -19.32 -12.42 -0.64
N ARG A 53 -18.72 -11.55 0.16
CA ARG A 53 -17.56 -11.85 1.02
C ARG A 53 -17.77 -11.30 2.43
N ARG A 54 -17.19 -12.00 3.42
CA ARG A 54 -17.18 -11.51 4.80
C ARG A 54 -16.00 -10.55 5.00
N ILE A 55 -16.25 -9.39 5.59
CA ILE A 55 -15.24 -8.39 5.93
C ILE A 55 -14.87 -8.55 7.41
N PRO A 56 -13.67 -9.07 7.74
CA PRO A 56 -13.30 -9.36 9.12
C PRO A 56 -12.97 -8.10 9.94
N ASP A 57 -12.42 -7.07 9.30
CA ASP A 57 -11.89 -5.88 9.98
C ASP A 57 -12.97 -4.92 10.52
N GLN A 58 -14.16 -4.97 9.93
CA GLN A 58 -15.28 -4.06 10.21
C GLN A 58 -16.35 -4.69 11.11
N ALA A 59 -16.14 -5.92 11.58
CA ALA A 59 -17.10 -6.61 12.43
C ALA A 59 -17.11 -5.98 13.83
N ALA A 60 -18.17 -5.24 14.16
CA ALA A 60 -18.49 -4.97 15.56
C ALA A 60 -18.60 -6.33 16.30
N LYS A 61 -18.27 -6.38 17.60
CA LYS A 61 -18.19 -7.64 18.37
C LYS A 61 -19.44 -8.53 18.24
N ASP A 62 -20.59 -7.93 17.94
CA ASP A 62 -21.89 -8.60 17.85
C ASP A 62 -22.51 -8.58 16.43
N ALA A 63 -21.76 -8.20 15.39
CA ALA A 63 -22.28 -8.13 14.02
C ALA A 63 -21.27 -8.63 12.98
N VAL A 64 -21.77 -9.38 11.99
CA VAL A 64 -20.99 -9.81 10.83
C VAL A 64 -21.25 -8.84 9.69
N VAL A 65 -20.18 -8.34 9.07
CA VAL A 65 -20.28 -7.44 7.91
C VAL A 65 -19.95 -8.21 6.64
N TYR A 66 -20.84 -8.13 5.67
CA TYR A 66 -20.69 -8.65 4.32
C TYR A 66 -20.52 -7.49 3.33
N GLY A 67 -19.74 -7.71 2.29
CA GLY A 67 -19.59 -6.80 1.16
C GLY A 67 -19.41 -7.57 -0.13
N LEU A 68 -19.44 -6.85 -1.24
CA LEU A 68 -19.13 -7.42 -2.56
C LEU A 68 -17.61 -7.48 -2.79
N THR A 69 -17.18 -8.41 -3.64
CA THR A 69 -15.82 -8.47 -4.19
C THR A 69 -15.43 -7.13 -4.83
N GLY A 70 -14.18 -6.74 -4.66
CA GLY A 70 -13.64 -5.48 -5.17
C GLY A 70 -13.81 -4.30 -4.21
N ASP A 71 -13.54 -3.09 -4.70
CA ASP A 71 -13.66 -1.83 -3.93
C ASP A 71 -15.10 -1.28 -3.99
N HIS A 72 -16.09 -2.15 -3.81
CA HIS A 72 -17.49 -1.72 -3.78
C HIS A 72 -17.80 -1.13 -2.41
N PRO A 73 -18.43 0.06 -2.30
CA PRO A 73 -18.59 0.74 -1.02
C PRO A 73 -19.76 0.18 -0.17
N ALA A 74 -20.72 -0.51 -0.79
CA ALA A 74 -21.88 -1.06 -0.09
C ALA A 74 -21.54 -2.18 0.92
N ARG A 75 -22.21 -2.16 2.07
CA ARG A 75 -22.00 -3.08 3.20
C ARG A 75 -23.33 -3.57 3.75
N LEU A 76 -23.40 -4.86 4.06
CA LEU A 76 -24.53 -5.49 4.72
C LEU A 76 -24.09 -5.96 6.12
N ILE A 77 -24.70 -5.39 7.15
CA ILE A 77 -24.38 -5.63 8.55
C ILE A 77 -25.47 -6.54 9.13
N VAL A 78 -25.08 -7.75 9.51
CA VAL A 78 -25.98 -8.80 9.98
C VAL A 78 -25.67 -9.13 11.44
N LYS A 79 -26.62 -8.82 12.33
CA LYS A 79 -26.56 -9.13 13.76
C LYS A 79 -27.24 -10.47 14.10
N ASP A 80 -28.15 -10.94 13.26
CA ASP A 80 -28.92 -12.15 13.50
C ASP A 80 -28.08 -13.40 13.23
N ALA A 81 -27.96 -14.28 14.24
CA ALA A 81 -27.16 -15.49 14.15
C ALA A 81 -27.73 -16.53 13.16
N ARG A 82 -29.05 -16.58 12.95
CA ARG A 82 -29.68 -17.47 11.98
C ARG A 82 -29.39 -17.01 10.56
N LEU A 83 -29.55 -15.71 10.29
CA LEU A 83 -29.21 -15.14 8.98
C LEU A 83 -27.72 -15.29 8.66
N ASN A 84 -26.85 -15.13 9.66
CA ASN A 84 -25.42 -15.40 9.51
C ASN A 84 -25.13 -16.86 9.15
N ALA A 85 -25.83 -17.82 9.77
CA ALA A 85 -25.68 -19.24 9.46
C ALA A 85 -26.19 -19.58 8.05
N GLU A 86 -27.33 -19.00 7.66
CA GLU A 86 -27.92 -19.18 6.33
C GLU A 86 -27.02 -18.59 5.23
N LEU A 87 -26.58 -17.34 5.38
CA LEU A 87 -25.60 -16.73 4.47
C LEU A 87 -24.30 -17.52 4.44
N SER A 88 -23.86 -18.08 5.58
CA SER A 88 -22.64 -18.90 5.63
C SER A 88 -22.77 -20.26 4.96
N ALA A 89 -23.98 -20.84 4.94
CA ALA A 89 -24.27 -22.07 4.23
C ALA A 89 -24.48 -21.83 2.73
N ALA A 90 -25.14 -20.73 2.37
CA ALA A 90 -25.48 -20.40 0.99
C ALA A 90 -24.27 -19.84 0.21
N CYS A 91 -23.39 -19.08 0.86
CA CYS A 91 -22.23 -18.45 0.22
C CYS A 91 -20.95 -19.29 0.41
N PRO A 92 -20.49 -20.07 -0.60
CA PRO A 92 -19.35 -20.97 -0.45
C PRO A 92 -18.00 -20.24 -0.26
N ASP A 93 -17.85 -19.03 -0.80
CA ASP A 93 -16.56 -18.34 -0.89
C ASP A 93 -16.37 -17.21 0.15
N LEU A 94 -17.15 -17.18 1.24
CA LEU A 94 -17.08 -16.11 2.26
C LEU A 94 -15.70 -15.89 2.88
N LYS A 95 -14.86 -16.94 2.95
CA LYS A 95 -13.50 -16.89 3.50
C LYS A 95 -12.42 -16.74 2.42
N ARG A 96 -12.79 -16.82 1.14
CA ARG A 96 -11.82 -16.81 0.05
C ARG A 96 -11.36 -15.38 -0.21
N ARG A 97 -10.23 -15.03 0.41
CA ARG A 97 -9.50 -13.79 0.13
C ARG A 97 -9.20 -13.75 -1.37
N HIS A 98 -9.82 -12.82 -2.10
CA HIS A 98 -9.51 -12.61 -3.51
C HIS A 98 -8.05 -12.15 -3.59
N LYS A 99 -7.17 -13.03 -4.10
CA LYS A 99 -5.86 -12.61 -4.59
C LYS A 99 -6.14 -12.02 -5.96
N ASP A 100 -6.30 -10.71 -6.03
CA ASP A 100 -6.38 -10.04 -7.32
C ASP A 100 -5.07 -10.36 -8.07
N PRO A 101 -5.11 -11.15 -9.16
CA PRO A 101 -3.90 -11.58 -9.85
C PRO A 101 -3.15 -10.38 -10.45
N ASN A 102 -3.86 -9.27 -10.68
CA ASN A 102 -3.27 -8.03 -11.18
C ASN A 102 -2.57 -7.24 -10.07
N LEU A 103 -2.92 -7.43 -8.80
CA LEU A 103 -2.26 -6.77 -7.68
C LEU A 103 -0.78 -7.16 -7.62
N LEU A 104 -0.48 -8.45 -7.75
CA LEU A 104 0.90 -8.94 -7.77
C LEU A 104 1.68 -8.37 -8.96
N LYS A 105 1.08 -8.35 -10.15
CA LYS A 105 1.69 -7.72 -11.33
C LYS A 105 1.94 -6.23 -11.13
N ARG A 106 0.96 -5.50 -10.60
CA ARG A 106 1.06 -4.07 -10.30
C ARG A 106 2.16 -3.80 -9.27
N LEU A 107 2.25 -4.61 -8.22
CA LEU A 107 3.27 -4.48 -7.19
C LEU A 107 4.67 -4.80 -7.74
N MET A 108 4.78 -5.79 -8.61
CA MET A 108 6.03 -6.11 -9.32
C MET A 108 6.47 -4.95 -10.22
N ILE A 109 5.57 -4.40 -11.03
CA ILE A 109 5.84 -3.24 -11.91
C ILE A 109 6.26 -2.01 -11.09
N LEU A 110 5.58 -1.75 -9.97
CA LEU A 110 5.90 -0.60 -9.13
C LEU A 110 7.26 -0.74 -8.44
N SER A 111 7.57 -1.96 -8.00
CA SER A 111 8.86 -2.29 -7.38
C SER A 111 10.00 -2.15 -8.39
N THR A 112 9.85 -2.70 -9.59
CA THR A 112 10.88 -2.61 -10.63
C THR A 112 11.06 -1.17 -11.12
N ALA A 113 9.99 -0.38 -11.25
CA ALA A 113 10.07 1.03 -11.61
C ALA A 113 10.90 1.84 -10.60
N SER A 114 10.70 1.59 -9.31
CA SER A 114 11.44 2.29 -8.24
C SER A 114 12.94 1.98 -8.31
N VAL A 115 13.31 0.70 -8.43
CA VAL A 115 14.71 0.27 -8.55
C VAL A 115 15.34 0.78 -9.84
N ALA A 116 14.62 0.73 -10.96
CA ALA A 116 15.08 1.23 -12.25
C ALA A 116 15.36 2.75 -12.21
N SER A 117 14.51 3.52 -11.53
CA SER A 117 14.71 4.96 -11.37
C SER A 117 16.00 5.27 -10.61
N VAL A 118 16.26 4.56 -9.51
CA VAL A 118 17.50 4.75 -8.72
C VAL A 118 18.72 4.35 -9.54
N ALA A 119 18.66 3.19 -10.21
CA ALA A 119 19.75 2.72 -11.05
C ALA A 119 20.06 3.70 -12.19
N LEU A 120 19.03 4.26 -12.84
CA LEU A 120 19.20 5.25 -13.90
C LEU A 120 19.90 6.51 -13.40
N ILE A 121 19.55 7.01 -12.21
CA ILE A 121 20.23 8.18 -11.62
C ILE A 121 21.70 7.84 -11.35
N VAL A 122 22.00 6.72 -10.70
CA VAL A 122 23.38 6.36 -10.34
C VAL A 122 24.24 6.06 -11.56
N PHE A 123 23.74 5.30 -12.53
CA PHE A 123 24.55 4.84 -13.67
C PHE A 123 24.51 5.76 -14.89
N VAL A 124 23.64 6.77 -14.93
CA VAL A 124 23.58 7.72 -16.05
C VAL A 124 23.95 9.13 -15.57
N LEU A 125 23.32 9.63 -14.50
CA LEU A 125 23.53 11.01 -14.06
C LEU A 125 24.94 11.22 -13.48
N VAL A 126 25.43 10.28 -12.65
CA VAL A 126 26.78 10.37 -12.07
C VAL A 126 27.88 10.33 -13.14
N PRO A 127 27.92 9.38 -14.09
CA PRO A 127 28.96 9.37 -15.11
C PRO A 127 28.90 10.59 -16.05
N ILE A 128 27.71 11.08 -16.41
CA ILE A 128 27.57 12.34 -17.19
C ILE A 128 28.23 13.53 -16.45
N MET A 129 28.17 13.54 -15.12
CA MET A 129 28.85 14.56 -14.30
C MET A 129 30.36 14.28 -14.18
N ALA A 130 30.77 13.01 -14.14
CA ALA A 130 32.18 12.63 -14.06
C ALA A 130 32.95 12.98 -15.35
N ASP A 131 32.37 12.78 -16.53
CA ASP A 131 32.98 13.17 -17.81
C ASP A 131 33.21 14.70 -17.89
N GLN A 132 32.36 15.50 -17.25
CA GLN A 132 32.54 16.96 -17.18
C GLN A 132 33.67 17.37 -16.22
N LEU A 133 33.84 16.66 -15.10
CA LEU A 133 34.93 16.92 -14.15
C LEU A 133 36.29 16.45 -14.66
N ALA A 134 36.35 15.35 -15.42
CA ALA A 134 37.58 14.92 -16.08
C ALA A 134 38.08 15.94 -17.11
N THR A 135 37.17 16.67 -17.76
CA THR A 135 37.52 17.74 -18.70
C THR A 135 38.01 19.02 -17.99
N MET A 136 37.67 19.21 -16.71
CA MET A 136 38.08 20.38 -15.90
C MET A 136 39.23 20.12 -14.91
N LEU A 137 39.71 18.88 -14.78
CA LEU A 137 41.01 18.58 -14.17
C LEU A 137 42.05 18.36 -15.29
N PRO A 138 42.59 19.43 -15.92
CA PRO A 138 43.83 19.28 -16.66
C PRO A 138 44.92 18.86 -15.66
N ALA A 139 45.89 18.06 -16.11
CA ALA A 139 47.04 17.61 -15.32
C ALA A 139 47.84 18.76 -14.66
N GLU A 140 47.56 20.00 -15.03
CA GLU A 140 48.10 21.24 -14.43
C GLU A 140 47.60 21.48 -12.99
N GLY A 141 46.42 20.97 -12.60
CA GLY A 141 45.88 21.09 -11.24
C GLY A 141 46.61 20.24 -10.20
N GLU A 142 47.28 19.17 -10.62
CA GLU A 142 48.11 18.33 -9.74
C GLU A 142 49.41 19.04 -9.32
N GLN A 143 49.94 19.94 -10.16
CA GLN A 143 51.17 20.69 -9.84
C GLN A 143 50.92 21.90 -8.93
N ALA A 144 49.77 22.57 -9.07
CA ALA A 144 49.43 23.72 -8.24
C ALA A 144 49.19 23.38 -6.74
N LEU A 145 48.80 22.13 -6.43
CA LEU A 145 48.65 21.65 -5.06
C LEU A 145 49.97 21.19 -4.42
N GLY A 146 50.96 20.84 -5.25
CA GLY A 146 52.29 20.41 -4.81
C GLY A 146 53.15 21.54 -4.26
N ASP A 147 53.21 22.68 -4.95
CA ASP A 147 54.14 23.76 -4.59
C ASP A 147 53.67 24.61 -3.41
N SER A 148 52.36 24.86 -3.26
CA SER A 148 51.85 25.71 -2.15
C SER A 148 51.90 25.03 -0.79
N SER A 149 51.90 23.69 -0.75
CA SER A 149 51.93 22.91 0.49
C SER A 149 53.34 22.83 1.09
N ILE A 150 54.38 22.82 0.25
CA ILE A 150 55.78 22.78 0.69
C ILE A 150 56.19 24.09 1.37
N GLU A 151 55.76 25.25 0.86
CA GLU A 151 56.08 26.56 1.46
C GLU A 151 55.45 26.72 2.86
N GLN A 152 54.22 26.25 3.06
CA GLN A 152 53.59 26.31 4.38
C GLN A 152 54.28 25.41 5.41
N ILE A 153 54.73 24.21 5.00
CA ILE A 153 55.50 23.31 5.85
C ILE A 153 56.88 23.94 6.18
N ARG A 154 57.53 24.60 5.21
CA ARG A 154 58.81 25.31 5.45
C ARG A 154 58.65 26.49 6.40
N LEU A 155 57.62 27.31 6.25
CA LEU A 155 57.34 28.44 7.16
C LEU A 155 56.98 27.97 8.59
N ALA A 156 56.23 26.87 8.72
CA ALA A 156 55.95 26.27 10.03
C ALA A 156 57.22 25.72 10.70
N LEU A 157 58.11 25.09 9.92
CA LEU A 157 59.38 24.56 10.41
C LEU A 157 60.39 25.66 10.76
N ASP A 158 60.41 26.77 10.02
CA ASP A 158 61.34 27.88 10.28
C ASP A 158 60.97 28.66 11.55
N ASN A 159 59.66 28.89 11.78
CA ASN A 159 59.16 29.45 13.05
C ASN A 159 59.40 28.52 14.25
N SER A 160 59.46 27.20 14.03
CA SER A 160 59.79 26.24 15.09
C SER A 160 61.28 26.19 15.44
N LYS A 161 62.18 26.67 14.55
CA LYS A 161 63.61 26.84 14.87
C LYS A 161 63.90 28.10 15.70
N ALA A 162 63.04 29.12 15.59
CA ALA A 162 63.15 30.34 16.42
C ALA A 162 62.66 30.13 17.87
N THR A 163 61.87 29.09 18.12
CA THR A 163 61.39 28.75 19.48
C THR A 163 62.19 27.56 19.99
N GLY A 164 63.30 27.85 20.66
CA GLY A 164 64.26 26.88 21.18
C GLY A 164 63.58 25.67 21.84
N LEU A 165 63.87 24.49 21.29
CA LEU A 165 63.65 23.22 21.96
C LEU A 165 64.51 23.23 23.24
N LYS A 166 63.88 23.59 24.36
CA LYS A 166 64.42 23.25 25.68
C LYS A 166 64.37 21.74 25.81
N ASP A 167 65.56 21.16 25.74
CA ASP A 167 65.88 19.82 26.21
C ASP A 167 65.34 19.65 27.64
N CYS A 168 64.26 18.88 27.80
CA CYS A 168 63.79 18.41 29.10
C CYS A 168 64.31 16.99 29.28
N ARG A 169 65.54 16.91 29.80
CA ARG A 169 66.09 15.71 30.42
C ARG A 169 65.42 15.50 31.78
N SER A 170 64.72 14.38 31.96
CA SER A 170 64.39 13.81 33.27
C SER A 170 65.06 12.46 33.41
#